data_AF-A0A4P5YH83-F1
#
_entry.id   AF-A0A4P5YH83-F1
#
_cell.length_a   1.000
_cell.length_b   1.000
_cell.length_c   1.000
_cell.angle_alpha   90.00
_cell.angle_beta   90.00
_cell.angle_gamma   90.00
#
_symmetry.space_group_name_H-M   'P 1'
#
loop_
_entity.id
_entity.type
_entity.pdbx_description
1 polymer ?
#
loop_
_entity_poly.entity_id
_entity_poly.type
_entity_poly.pdbx_seq_one_letter_code
_entity_poly.pdbx_strand_id
1 'polypeptide(L)'
;MDEEITYASNAHLDYWAFLTYAPKSAMSIGMQLYLSSSLKSKMKFCLICHHIRESPEEVERLVGYIKDPQHVRVLDDRPLVYVFQCKAKRAFFDALSKALGEAGIKPPFLVDMGNNQSGITFDAVSSYLGTQKNDWDKQKKQGRLVIPSITGEDNRDPRVENPVPWEGGGKGKPVQVGPRKTPKEIATSIAGKVASALEWNKSNPDAGKANAVIIYAWNEFDEGGWICPTISEGTNRLDAIRSVLEKK
;
A
#
# COMPACT_ATOMS: atom_id res chain seq x y z
N MET A 1 7.69 12.57 -9.78
CA MET A 1 6.38 12.84 -9.14
C MET A 1 5.28 13.22 -10.13
N ASP A 2 5.27 14.38 -10.79
CA ASP A 2 4.17 14.74 -11.74
C ASP A 2 3.96 13.70 -12.84
N GLU A 3 5.07 13.22 -13.40
CA GLU A 3 5.05 12.15 -14.40
C GLU A 3 4.54 10.83 -13.80
N GLU A 4 4.95 10.48 -12.57
CA GLU A 4 4.46 9.30 -11.86
C GLU A 4 2.95 9.36 -11.57
N ILE A 5 2.43 10.54 -11.18
CA ILE A 5 0.99 10.77 -11.02
C ILE A 5 0.28 10.56 -12.35
N THR A 6 0.86 11.06 -13.44
CA THR A 6 0.30 10.89 -14.79
C THR A 6 0.29 9.42 -15.20
N TYR A 7 1.37 8.68 -14.96
CA TYR A 7 1.43 7.24 -15.23
C TYR A 7 0.40 6.46 -14.41
N ALA A 8 0.32 6.70 -13.11
CA ALA A 8 -0.64 6.02 -12.23
C ALA A 8 -2.09 6.30 -12.63
N SER A 9 -2.40 7.57 -12.90
CA SER A 9 -3.75 8.01 -13.30
C SER A 9 -4.14 7.44 -14.66
N ASN A 10 -3.24 7.47 -15.66
CA ASN A 10 -3.48 6.88 -16.97
C ASN A 10 -3.65 5.35 -16.92
N ALA A 11 -3.08 4.69 -15.91
CA ALA A 11 -3.26 3.26 -15.66
C ALA A 11 -4.57 2.94 -14.90
N HIS A 12 -5.37 3.96 -14.57
CA HIS A 12 -6.61 3.88 -13.79
C HIS A 12 -6.40 3.38 -12.35
N LEU A 13 -5.22 3.63 -11.77
CA LEU A 13 -5.03 3.40 -10.33
C LEU A 13 -5.86 4.42 -9.53
N ASP A 14 -6.55 3.96 -8.50
CA ASP A 14 -7.43 4.84 -7.70
C ASP A 14 -6.63 5.67 -6.68
N TYR A 15 -5.60 5.08 -6.07
CA TYR A 15 -4.86 5.71 -4.98
C TYR A 15 -3.43 5.18 -4.82
N TRP A 16 -2.60 5.97 -4.12
CA TRP A 16 -1.34 5.51 -3.53
C TRP A 16 -1.43 5.37 -2.02
N ALA A 17 -0.68 4.42 -1.44
CA ALA A 17 -0.55 4.25 0.00
C ALA A 17 0.87 4.63 0.41
N PHE A 18 1.03 5.73 1.15
CA PHE A 18 2.34 6.25 1.53
C PHE A 18 2.77 5.74 2.91
N LEU A 19 3.95 5.15 3.01
CA LEU A 19 4.57 4.88 4.31
C LEU A 19 4.87 6.18 5.07
N THR A 20 4.50 6.21 6.34
CA THR A 20 4.78 7.36 7.20
C THR A 20 6.21 7.32 7.71
N TYR A 21 6.94 8.41 7.49
CA TYR A 21 8.24 8.70 8.09
C TYR A 21 8.21 10.04 8.83
N ALA A 22 9.26 10.31 9.61
CA ALA A 22 9.47 11.62 10.23
C ALA A 22 9.57 12.72 9.15
N PRO A 23 8.97 13.92 9.34
CA PRO A 23 8.86 14.93 8.29
C PRO A 23 10.17 15.36 7.61
N LYS A 24 11.30 15.28 8.33
CA LYS A 24 12.63 15.66 7.80
C LYS A 24 13.39 14.47 7.19
N SER A 25 12.80 13.28 7.15
CA SER A 25 13.42 12.11 6.53
C SER A 25 13.39 12.24 5.00
N ALA A 26 14.46 11.81 4.33
CA ALA A 26 14.48 11.69 2.88
C ALA A 26 13.34 10.78 2.37
N MET A 27 12.91 9.81 3.19
CA MET A 27 11.79 8.92 2.87
C MET A 27 10.42 9.63 2.85
N SER A 28 10.31 10.85 3.40
CA SER A 28 9.09 11.66 3.30
C SER A 28 9.01 12.51 2.02
N ILE A 29 10.10 12.59 1.23
CA ILE A 29 10.16 13.44 0.04
C ILE A 29 9.08 13.05 -0.98
N GLY A 30 8.86 11.75 -1.22
CA GLY A 30 7.85 11.30 -2.17
C GLY A 30 6.44 11.82 -1.85
N MET A 31 6.00 11.70 -0.59
CA MET A 31 4.70 12.20 -0.15
C MET A 31 4.64 13.74 -0.20
N GLN A 32 5.72 14.44 0.18
CA GLN A 32 5.79 15.90 0.12
C GLN A 32 5.67 16.42 -1.32
N LEU A 33 6.40 15.80 -2.25
CA LEU A 33 6.32 16.13 -3.68
C LEU A 33 4.92 15.87 -4.21
N TYR A 34 4.29 14.74 -3.87
CA TYR A 34 2.90 14.45 -4.25
C TYR A 34 1.95 15.54 -3.74
N LEU A 35 2.00 15.89 -2.45
CA LEU A 35 1.10 16.88 -1.85
C LEU A 35 1.31 18.30 -2.39
N SER A 36 2.50 18.61 -2.91
CA SER A 36 2.84 19.89 -3.56
C SER A 36 2.51 19.94 -5.06
N SER A 37 2.29 18.79 -5.69
CA SER A 37 2.03 18.71 -7.13
C SER A 37 0.70 19.36 -7.50
N SER A 38 0.67 20.11 -8.60
CA SER A 38 -0.57 20.60 -9.20
C SER A 38 -1.42 19.47 -9.80
N LEU A 39 -0.85 18.29 -10.01
CA LEU A 39 -1.53 17.11 -10.53
C LEU A 39 -2.08 16.20 -9.44
N LYS A 40 -1.84 16.49 -8.15
CA LYS A 40 -2.19 15.58 -7.04
C LYS A 40 -3.63 15.09 -7.09
N SER A 41 -4.57 15.94 -7.50
CA SER A 41 -6.00 15.62 -7.58
C SER A 41 -6.36 14.52 -8.58
N LYS A 42 -5.42 14.11 -9.45
CA LYS A 42 -5.58 12.97 -10.36
C LYS A 42 -5.48 11.61 -9.67
N MET A 43 -4.94 11.57 -8.45
CA MET A 43 -4.70 10.34 -7.69
C MET A 43 -5.13 10.57 -6.25
N LYS A 44 -5.93 9.67 -5.67
CA LYS A 44 -6.19 9.71 -4.22
C LYS A 44 -4.98 9.18 -3.45
N PHE A 45 -5.00 9.31 -2.13
CA PHE A 45 -3.98 8.68 -1.29
C PHE A 45 -4.53 8.16 0.04
N CYS A 46 -3.77 7.30 0.67
CA CYS A 46 -3.95 6.92 2.07
C CYS A 46 -2.60 6.71 2.74
N LEU A 47 -2.62 6.40 4.04
CA LEU A 47 -1.42 6.23 4.84
C LEU A 47 -1.15 4.76 5.16
N ILE A 48 0.12 4.39 5.19
CA ILE A 48 0.65 3.19 5.83
C ILE A 48 1.44 3.66 7.06
N CYS A 49 0.85 3.55 8.25
CA CYS A 49 1.51 3.86 9.50
C CYS A 49 2.65 2.85 9.75
N HIS A 50 3.88 3.35 9.79
CA HIS A 50 5.10 2.55 9.99
C HIS A 50 6.04 3.20 11.03
N HIS A 51 6.76 4.28 10.67
CA HIS A 51 7.66 5.00 11.59
C HIS A 51 6.94 6.13 12.33
N ILE A 52 5.89 5.77 13.08
CA ILE A 52 5.12 6.72 13.88
C ILE A 52 5.92 7.16 15.12
N ARG A 53 5.94 8.47 15.37
CA ARG A 53 6.41 9.05 16.63
C ARG A 53 5.21 9.28 17.55
N GLU A 54 5.14 8.58 18.68
CA GLU A 54 3.99 8.73 19.60
C GLU A 54 4.02 10.09 20.32
N SER A 55 3.44 11.13 19.70
CA SER A 55 3.29 12.46 20.27
C SER A 55 2.01 13.16 19.77
N PRO A 56 1.51 14.19 20.49
CA PRO A 56 0.36 14.97 20.04
C PRO A 56 0.56 15.62 18.68
N GLU A 57 1.77 16.09 18.37
CA GLU A 57 2.10 16.73 17.08
C GLU A 57 2.01 15.73 15.92
N GLU A 58 2.37 14.46 16.18
CA GLU A 58 2.21 13.41 15.16
C GLU A 58 0.73 13.09 14.93
N VAL A 59 -0.09 13.05 15.98
CA VAL A 59 -1.55 12.90 15.85
C VAL A 59 -2.13 14.03 15.01
N GLU A 60 -1.79 15.29 15.34
CA GLU A 60 -2.23 16.46 14.58
C GLU A 60 -1.82 16.38 13.11
N ARG A 61 -0.57 15.95 12.85
CA ARG A 61 -0.05 15.78 11.50
C ARG A 61 -0.82 14.73 10.70
N LEU A 62 -1.11 13.57 11.29
CA LEU A 62 -1.90 12.53 10.63
C LEU A 62 -3.35 12.98 10.41
N VAL A 63 -3.95 13.69 11.36
CA VAL A 63 -5.27 14.33 11.17
C VAL A 63 -5.23 15.30 10.00
N GLY A 64 -4.17 16.10 9.86
CA GLY A 64 -3.96 17.01 8.74
C GLY A 64 -3.98 16.30 7.38
N TYR A 65 -3.29 15.16 7.25
CA TYR A 65 -3.35 14.35 6.03
C TYR A 65 -4.73 13.72 5.81
N ILE A 66 -5.36 13.20 6.86
CA ILE A 66 -6.66 12.55 6.77
C ILE A 66 -7.78 13.55 6.45
N LYS A 67 -7.61 14.84 6.75
CA LYS A 67 -8.54 15.91 6.36
C LYS A 67 -8.51 16.25 4.87
N ASP A 68 -7.44 15.90 4.15
CA ASP A 68 -7.35 16.18 2.71
C ASP A 68 -8.50 15.45 1.98
N PRO A 69 -9.25 16.14 1.10
CA PRO A 69 -10.38 15.53 0.37
C PRO A 69 -9.97 14.38 -0.54
N GLN A 70 -8.68 14.27 -0.88
CA GLN A 70 -8.13 13.16 -1.67
C GLN A 70 -7.82 11.93 -0.81
N HIS A 71 -7.91 12.02 0.52
CA HIS A 71 -7.69 10.87 1.37
C HIS A 71 -8.79 9.82 1.15
N VAL A 72 -8.41 8.58 0.86
CA VAL A 72 -9.35 7.49 0.58
C VAL A 72 -10.27 7.24 1.78
N ARG A 73 -11.56 7.12 1.47
CA ARG A 73 -12.65 6.76 2.39
C ARG A 73 -13.23 5.42 1.96
N VAL A 74 -13.54 4.55 2.92
CA VAL A 74 -14.16 3.24 2.67
C VAL A 74 -15.33 3.01 3.63
N LEU A 75 -16.21 2.08 3.24
CA LEU A 75 -17.42 1.75 4.00
C LEU A 75 -18.26 3.01 4.26
N ASP A 76 -18.75 3.17 5.48
CA ASP A 76 -19.51 4.33 5.92
C ASP A 76 -18.59 5.55 6.13
N ASP A 77 -17.85 5.99 5.11
CA ASP A 77 -17.00 7.19 5.11
C ASP A 77 -15.85 7.19 6.15
N ARG A 78 -15.27 6.02 6.43
CA ARG A 78 -14.11 5.91 7.33
C ARG A 78 -12.80 6.11 6.56
N PRO A 79 -11.83 6.89 7.06
CA PRO A 79 -10.54 7.03 6.39
C PRO A 79 -9.76 5.71 6.39
N LEU A 80 -9.31 5.28 5.22
CA LEU A 80 -8.52 4.05 5.07
C LEU A 80 -7.10 4.26 5.59
N VAL A 81 -6.67 3.50 6.59
CA VAL A 81 -5.30 3.60 7.13
C VAL A 81 -4.74 2.19 7.30
N TYR A 82 -3.65 1.92 6.60
CA TYR A 82 -2.88 0.70 6.77
C TYR A 82 -1.87 0.86 7.91
N VAL A 83 -1.47 -0.24 8.52
CA VAL A 83 -0.46 -0.26 9.58
C VAL A 83 0.48 -1.43 9.32
N PHE A 84 1.77 -1.15 9.21
CA PHE A 84 2.80 -2.14 8.90
C PHE A 84 4.00 -1.94 9.79
N GLN A 85 4.48 -3.00 10.45
CA GLN A 85 5.66 -2.97 11.31
C GLN A 85 5.69 -1.79 12.31
N CYS A 86 4.51 -1.27 12.67
CA CYS A 86 4.39 -0.05 13.44
C CYS A 86 4.58 -0.33 14.92
N LYS A 87 5.42 0.47 15.57
CA LYS A 87 5.71 0.35 17.01
C LYS A 87 4.81 1.21 17.90
N ALA A 88 3.99 2.08 17.30
CA ALA A 88 3.05 2.89 18.06
C ALA A 88 2.04 2.02 18.80
N LYS A 89 1.72 2.39 20.04
CA LYS A 89 0.81 1.62 20.90
C LYS A 89 -0.64 1.92 20.55
N ARG A 90 -1.55 1.08 21.04
CA ARG A 90 -3.00 1.30 20.97
C ARG A 90 -3.40 2.73 21.36
N ALA A 91 -2.80 3.27 22.43
CA ALA A 91 -3.08 4.62 22.91
C ALA A 91 -2.88 5.72 21.83
N PHE A 92 -1.93 5.54 20.92
CA PHE A 92 -1.75 6.46 19.79
C PHE A 92 -2.93 6.43 18.82
N PHE A 93 -3.42 5.23 18.45
CA PHE A 93 -4.56 5.08 17.55
C PHE A 93 -5.89 5.50 18.21
N ASP A 94 -6.03 5.30 19.52
CA ASP A 94 -7.15 5.82 20.30
C ASP A 94 -7.13 7.37 20.29
N ALA A 95 -5.96 7.99 20.49
CA ALA A 95 -5.79 9.44 20.40
C ALA A 95 -6.06 9.98 18.99
N LEU A 96 -5.59 9.29 17.95
CA LEU A 96 -5.88 9.64 16.55
C LEU A 96 -7.39 9.57 16.27
N SER A 97 -8.06 8.51 16.70
CA SER A 97 -9.50 8.35 16.52
C SER A 97 -10.28 9.44 17.25
N LYS A 98 -9.86 9.80 18.47
CA LYS A 98 -10.45 10.91 19.23
C LYS A 98 -10.29 12.25 18.50
N ALA A 99 -9.08 12.58 18.06
CA ALA A 99 -8.79 13.83 17.36
C ALA A 99 -9.52 13.94 16.01
N LEU A 100 -9.71 12.82 15.31
CA LEU A 100 -10.57 12.78 14.12
C LEU A 100 -12.03 13.06 14.47
N GLY A 101 -12.55 12.46 15.54
CA GLY A 101 -13.91 12.70 16.03
C GLY A 101 -14.16 14.15 16.41
N GLU A 102 -13.20 14.78 17.09
CA GLU A 102 -13.22 16.22 17.41
C GLU A 102 -13.24 17.11 16.15
N ALA A 103 -12.70 16.61 15.04
CA ALA A 103 -12.75 17.25 13.72
C ALA A 103 -13.98 16.86 12.88
N GLY A 104 -14.95 16.12 13.44
CA GLY A 104 -16.13 15.65 12.71
C GLY A 104 -15.86 14.52 11.72
N ILE A 105 -14.70 13.86 11.82
CA ILE A 105 -14.29 12.75 10.94
C ILE A 105 -14.45 11.43 11.68
N LYS A 106 -14.99 10.42 11.00
CA LYS A 106 -15.15 9.07 11.55
C LYS A 106 -13.80 8.42 11.91
N PRO A 107 -13.77 7.48 12.87
CA PRO A 107 -12.55 6.77 13.22
C PRO A 107 -11.98 6.02 12.00
N PRO A 108 -10.64 5.92 11.88
CA PRO A 108 -9.99 5.32 10.74
C PRO A 108 -10.36 3.84 10.63
N PHE A 109 -10.53 3.34 9.41
CA PHE A 109 -10.60 1.91 9.12
C PHE A 109 -9.17 1.36 9.10
N LEU A 110 -8.77 0.71 10.19
CA LEU A 110 -7.41 0.26 10.41
C LEU A 110 -7.18 -1.13 9.80
N VAL A 111 -6.16 -1.23 8.95
CA VAL A 111 -5.83 -2.46 8.22
C VAL A 111 -4.46 -2.98 8.64
N ASP A 112 -4.44 -4.18 9.23
CA ASP A 112 -3.21 -4.86 9.66
C ASP A 112 -2.45 -5.44 8.46
N MET A 113 -1.23 -4.97 8.21
CA MET A 113 -0.32 -5.52 7.20
C MET A 113 0.80 -6.38 7.80
N GLY A 114 0.81 -6.60 9.11
CA GLY A 114 1.73 -7.49 9.81
C GLY A 114 2.80 -6.79 10.66
N ASN A 115 3.31 -7.52 11.65
CA ASN A 115 4.41 -7.15 12.56
C ASN A 115 4.20 -5.86 13.38
N ASN A 116 2.94 -5.50 13.63
CA ASN A 116 2.55 -4.34 14.43
C ASN A 116 2.65 -4.60 15.94
N GLN A 117 2.68 -3.52 16.73
CA GLN A 117 2.58 -3.58 18.18
C GLN A 117 1.30 -4.31 18.61
N SER A 118 1.39 -5.15 19.64
CA SER A 118 0.24 -5.90 20.16
C SER A 118 -0.80 -4.98 20.81
N GLY A 119 -2.04 -5.46 20.87
CA GLY A 119 -3.15 -4.77 21.54
C GLY A 119 -3.84 -3.68 20.69
N ILE A 120 -3.41 -3.46 19.44
CA ILE A 120 -4.15 -2.64 18.49
C ILE A 120 -5.35 -3.45 17.96
N THR A 121 -6.52 -2.83 17.90
CA THR A 121 -7.71 -3.41 17.26
C THR A 121 -7.73 -2.98 15.80
N PHE A 122 -7.75 -3.95 14.89
CA PHE A 122 -7.83 -3.73 13.45
C PHE A 122 -9.19 -4.13 12.92
N ASP A 123 -9.69 -3.39 11.93
CA ASP A 123 -10.95 -3.67 11.26
C ASP A 123 -10.79 -4.74 10.16
N ALA A 124 -9.63 -4.77 9.50
CA ALA A 124 -9.32 -5.69 8.42
C ALA A 124 -7.86 -6.14 8.43
N VAL A 125 -7.58 -7.15 7.63
CA VAL A 125 -6.22 -7.64 7.37
C VAL A 125 -5.84 -7.51 5.91
N SER A 126 -4.54 -7.31 5.69
CA SER A 126 -3.87 -7.33 4.40
C SER A 126 -2.44 -7.86 4.60
N SER A 127 -1.56 -7.69 3.63
CA SER A 127 -0.14 -8.05 3.75
C SER A 127 0.72 -7.02 3.03
N TYR A 128 1.86 -6.66 3.63
CA TYR A 128 2.80 -5.74 3.02
C TYR A 128 3.40 -6.28 1.72
N LEU A 129 3.93 -7.51 1.73
CA LEU A 129 4.60 -8.12 0.57
C LEU A 129 3.65 -8.82 -0.42
N GLY A 130 2.35 -8.51 -0.36
CA GLY A 130 1.34 -9.24 -1.12
C GLY A 130 1.06 -10.64 -0.55
N THR A 131 -0.06 -11.22 -0.99
CA THR A 131 -0.53 -12.57 -0.68
C THR A 131 -1.30 -13.12 -1.89
N GLN A 132 -1.85 -14.32 -1.75
CA GLN A 132 -2.65 -14.97 -2.80
C GLN A 132 -4.01 -15.41 -2.28
N LYS A 133 -4.89 -15.83 -3.19
CA LYS A 133 -6.28 -16.18 -2.91
C LYS A 133 -6.46 -17.12 -1.70
N ASN A 134 -5.62 -18.14 -1.57
CA ASN A 134 -5.70 -19.09 -0.46
C ASN A 134 -5.48 -18.43 0.91
N ASP A 135 -4.64 -17.39 0.98
CA ASP A 135 -4.45 -16.61 2.20
C ASP A 135 -5.70 -15.79 2.50
N TRP A 136 -6.27 -15.11 1.51
CA TRP A 136 -7.50 -14.33 1.67
C TRP A 136 -8.68 -15.22 2.12
N ASP A 137 -8.81 -16.41 1.54
CA ASP A 137 -9.82 -17.39 1.92
C ASP A 137 -9.61 -17.90 3.36
N LYS A 138 -8.34 -18.07 3.79
CA LYS A 138 -8.01 -18.40 5.19
C LYS A 138 -8.45 -17.28 6.13
N GLN A 139 -8.22 -16.01 5.76
CA GLN A 139 -8.63 -14.86 6.56
C GLN A 139 -10.16 -14.74 6.66
N LYS A 140 -10.85 -14.91 5.53
CA LYS A 140 -12.31 -14.97 5.48
C LYS A 140 -12.86 -16.06 6.40
N LYS A 141 -12.29 -17.27 6.38
CA LYS A 141 -12.72 -18.39 7.26
C LYS A 141 -12.57 -18.09 8.75
N GLN A 142 -11.69 -17.16 9.11
CA GLN A 142 -11.51 -16.67 10.47
C GLN A 142 -12.46 -15.50 10.82
N GLY A 143 -13.39 -15.16 9.92
CA GLY A 143 -14.34 -14.06 10.10
C GLY A 143 -13.72 -12.68 9.94
N ARG A 144 -12.51 -12.57 9.38
CA ARG A 144 -11.82 -11.29 9.20
C ARG A 144 -12.26 -10.60 7.91
N LEU A 145 -12.39 -9.28 7.96
CA LEU A 145 -12.43 -8.47 6.74
C LEU A 145 -11.04 -8.47 6.09
N VAL A 146 -11.01 -8.44 4.77
CA VAL A 146 -9.79 -8.59 3.99
C VAL A 146 -9.72 -7.49 2.94
N ILE A 147 -8.55 -6.85 2.84
CA ILE A 147 -8.15 -6.12 1.64
C ILE A 147 -7.12 -6.99 0.93
N PRO A 148 -7.47 -7.64 -0.20
CA PRO A 148 -6.52 -8.40 -0.99
C PRO A 148 -5.29 -7.57 -1.32
N SER A 149 -4.12 -8.11 -0.98
CA SER A 149 -2.82 -7.56 -1.33
C SER A 149 -2.19 -8.45 -2.39
N ILE A 150 -1.67 -7.88 -3.47
CA ILE A 150 -0.89 -8.61 -4.46
C ILE A 150 0.49 -8.00 -4.58
N THR A 151 1.46 -8.79 -5.03
CA THR A 151 2.80 -8.31 -5.38
C THR A 151 3.11 -8.66 -6.83
N GLY A 152 3.95 -7.86 -7.48
CA GLY A 152 4.51 -8.19 -8.79
C GLY A 152 5.41 -9.40 -8.71
N GLU A 153 6.71 -9.19 -8.54
CA GLU A 153 7.68 -10.24 -8.28
C GLU A 153 8.44 -9.91 -6.99
N ASP A 154 9.25 -10.86 -6.52
CA ASP A 154 10.14 -10.69 -5.37
C ASP A 154 11.57 -10.97 -5.83
N ASN A 155 12.02 -10.19 -6.83
CA ASN A 155 13.39 -10.28 -7.32
C ASN A 155 14.28 -9.27 -6.58
N ARG A 156 14.91 -9.77 -5.53
CA ARG A 156 15.82 -9.01 -4.67
C ARG A 156 17.26 -8.94 -5.18
N ASP A 157 17.55 -9.39 -6.41
CA ASP A 157 18.90 -9.34 -6.99
C ASP A 157 19.53 -7.93 -6.86
N PRO A 158 18.83 -6.80 -7.13
CA PRO A 158 19.45 -5.49 -6.97
C PRO A 158 19.84 -5.18 -5.53
N ARG A 159 19.03 -5.57 -4.54
CA ARG A 159 19.36 -5.42 -3.10
C ARG A 159 20.48 -6.37 -2.67
N VAL A 160 20.59 -7.56 -3.26
CA VAL A 160 21.71 -8.48 -2.98
C VAL A 160 23.02 -7.92 -3.53
N GLU A 161 22.99 -7.38 -4.74
CA GLU A 161 24.15 -6.74 -5.39
C GLU A 161 24.53 -5.41 -4.71
N ASN A 162 23.53 -4.65 -4.25
CA ASN A 162 23.69 -3.36 -3.58
C ASN A 162 22.93 -3.33 -2.24
N PRO A 163 23.50 -3.92 -1.16
CA PRO A 163 22.82 -4.04 0.12
C PRO A 163 22.43 -2.71 0.75
N VAL A 164 21.25 -2.70 1.35
CA VAL A 164 20.73 -1.55 2.11
C VAL A 164 21.35 -1.49 3.51
N PRO A 165 21.62 -0.28 4.06
CA PRO A 165 22.33 -0.13 5.33
C PRO A 165 21.66 -0.81 6.55
N TRP A 166 20.33 -0.99 6.52
CA TRP A 166 19.57 -1.57 7.63
C TRP A 166 19.55 -3.11 7.64
N GLU A 167 20.05 -3.77 6.59
CA GLU A 167 20.27 -5.23 6.58
C GLU A 167 21.67 -5.62 7.12
N GLY A 168 22.34 -4.70 7.83
CA GLY A 168 23.60 -4.97 8.53
C GLY A 168 24.80 -5.14 7.60
N GLY A 169 24.73 -4.63 6.36
CA GLY A 169 25.83 -4.67 5.40
C GLY A 169 26.20 -6.07 4.90
N GLY A 170 25.46 -7.12 5.32
CA GLY A 170 25.58 -8.44 4.73
C GLY A 170 25.08 -8.40 3.29
N LYS A 171 25.77 -9.10 2.37
CA LYS A 171 25.15 -9.44 1.09
C LYS A 171 23.84 -10.15 1.43
N GLY A 172 22.71 -9.57 1.05
CA GLY A 172 21.41 -10.21 1.25
C GLY A 172 21.50 -11.66 0.78
N LYS A 173 20.84 -12.59 1.46
CA LYS A 173 20.89 -13.99 1.02
C LYS A 173 20.39 -14.03 -0.43
N PRO A 174 21.15 -14.64 -1.37
CA PRO A 174 20.65 -14.85 -2.72
C PRO A 174 19.31 -15.55 -2.62
N VAL A 175 18.25 -14.90 -3.11
CA VAL A 175 16.99 -15.62 -3.31
C VAL A 175 17.30 -16.56 -4.48
N GLN A 176 17.20 -17.88 -4.27
CA GLN A 176 17.24 -18.82 -5.39
C GLN A 176 16.00 -18.55 -6.25
N VAL A 177 16.14 -17.66 -7.21
CA VAL A 177 15.10 -17.43 -8.20
C VAL A 177 15.22 -18.56 -9.21
N GLY A 178 14.09 -19.20 -9.52
CA GLY A 178 13.99 -20.04 -10.72
C GLY A 178 14.31 -19.24 -12.00
N PRO A 179 14.03 -19.78 -13.19
CA PRO A 179 14.25 -19.04 -14.44
C PRO A 179 13.60 -17.65 -14.39
N ARG A 180 14.37 -16.61 -14.72
CA ARG A 180 13.88 -15.22 -14.73
C ARG A 180 12.76 -15.08 -15.75
N LYS A 181 11.62 -14.55 -15.31
CA LYS A 181 10.51 -14.17 -16.19
C LYS A 181 10.92 -12.98 -17.06
N THR A 182 10.46 -12.98 -18.30
CA THR A 182 10.53 -11.81 -19.18
C THR A 182 9.63 -10.67 -18.69
N PRO A 183 9.90 -9.40 -19.06
CA PRO A 183 9.02 -8.28 -18.71
C PRO A 183 7.54 -8.51 -19.07
N LYS A 184 7.28 -9.19 -20.20
CA LYS A 184 5.92 -9.53 -20.64
C LYS A 184 5.24 -10.55 -19.71
N GLU A 185 5.97 -11.57 -19.27
CA GLU A 185 5.45 -12.57 -18.33
C GLU A 185 5.17 -11.94 -16.96
N ILE A 186 6.03 -11.03 -16.50
CA ILE A 186 5.83 -10.28 -15.25
C ILE A 186 4.58 -9.41 -15.34
N ALA A 187 4.45 -8.60 -16.39
CA ALA A 187 3.27 -7.76 -16.61
C ALA A 187 1.97 -8.58 -16.67
N THR A 188 2.00 -9.72 -17.38
CA THR A 188 0.86 -10.66 -17.45
C THR A 188 0.53 -11.25 -16.08
N SER A 189 1.55 -11.63 -15.29
CA SER A 189 1.37 -12.16 -13.94
C SER A 189 0.73 -11.13 -13.01
N ILE A 190 1.22 -9.89 -13.03
CA ILE A 190 0.66 -8.77 -12.25
C ILE A 190 -0.81 -8.57 -12.60
N ALA A 191 -1.14 -8.44 -13.89
CA ALA A 191 -2.51 -8.26 -14.35
C ALA A 191 -3.43 -9.42 -13.91
N GLY A 192 -2.97 -10.66 -14.02
CA GLY A 192 -3.71 -11.84 -13.55
C GLY A 192 -3.97 -11.82 -12.04
N LYS A 193 -2.99 -11.39 -11.24
CA LYS A 193 -3.14 -11.23 -9.78
C LYS A 193 -4.13 -10.12 -9.43
N VAL A 194 -4.07 -8.98 -10.14
CA VAL A 194 -5.04 -7.88 -9.99
C VAL A 194 -6.45 -8.39 -10.32
N ALA A 195 -6.64 -9.06 -11.46
CA ALA A 195 -7.93 -9.64 -11.83
C ALA A 195 -8.46 -10.62 -10.77
N SER A 196 -7.59 -11.47 -10.23
CA SER A 196 -7.96 -12.42 -9.17
C SER A 196 -8.38 -11.74 -7.88
N ALA A 197 -7.69 -10.67 -7.47
CA ALA A 197 -8.04 -9.89 -6.27
C ALA A 197 -9.40 -9.18 -6.42
N LEU A 198 -9.65 -8.61 -7.60
CA LEU A 198 -10.90 -7.94 -7.93
C LEU A 198 -12.08 -8.91 -7.97
N GLU A 199 -11.90 -10.05 -8.62
CA GLU A 199 -12.93 -11.11 -8.64
C GLU A 199 -13.15 -11.68 -7.24
N TRP A 200 -12.10 -11.79 -6.42
CA TRP A 200 -12.24 -12.24 -5.04
C TRP A 200 -13.13 -11.28 -4.23
N ASN A 201 -12.93 -9.96 -4.33
CA ASN A 201 -13.82 -8.99 -3.65
C ASN A 201 -15.27 -9.14 -4.13
N LYS A 202 -15.48 -9.27 -5.44
CA LYS A 202 -16.82 -9.46 -6.04
C LYS A 202 -17.51 -10.74 -5.54
N SER A 203 -16.76 -11.83 -5.46
CA SER A 203 -17.25 -13.13 -4.98
C SER A 203 -17.37 -13.24 -3.45
N ASN A 204 -16.82 -12.27 -2.70
CA ASN A 204 -16.79 -12.28 -1.24
C ASN A 204 -17.16 -10.91 -0.64
N PRO A 205 -18.32 -10.32 -0.96
CA PRO A 205 -18.64 -8.94 -0.60
C PRO A 205 -18.67 -8.68 0.91
N ASP A 206 -18.99 -9.69 1.74
CA ASP A 206 -18.97 -9.56 3.20
C ASP A 206 -17.56 -9.52 3.78
N ALA A 207 -16.61 -10.27 3.20
CA ALA A 207 -15.23 -10.32 3.67
C ALA A 207 -14.39 -9.22 3.01
N GLY A 208 -14.56 -8.99 1.71
CA GLY A 208 -13.96 -7.91 0.93
C GLY A 208 -14.72 -6.59 1.03
N LYS A 209 -15.35 -6.29 2.17
CA LYS A 209 -16.35 -5.23 2.32
C LYS A 209 -15.84 -3.83 1.99
N ALA A 210 -14.55 -3.56 2.21
CA ALA A 210 -13.93 -2.29 1.84
C ALA A 210 -13.83 -2.08 0.31
N ASN A 211 -14.01 -3.15 -0.48
CA ASN A 211 -13.90 -3.19 -1.94
C ASN A 211 -12.62 -2.53 -2.48
N ALA A 212 -11.52 -2.70 -1.74
CA ALA A 212 -10.20 -2.21 -2.10
C ALA A 212 -9.26 -3.38 -2.39
N VAL A 213 -8.24 -3.13 -3.21
CA VAL A 213 -7.10 -4.00 -3.44
C VAL A 213 -5.85 -3.14 -3.32
N ILE A 214 -4.76 -3.69 -2.78
CA ILE A 214 -3.47 -3.02 -2.68
C ILE A 214 -2.39 -3.80 -3.45
N ILE A 215 -1.53 -3.07 -4.15
CA ILE A 215 -0.42 -3.62 -4.94
C ILE A 215 0.88 -3.23 -4.26
N TYR A 216 1.65 -4.23 -3.83
CA TYR A 216 3.06 -4.08 -3.48
C TYR A 216 3.89 -4.18 -4.77
N ALA A 217 4.56 -3.14 -5.21
CA ALA A 217 4.51 -1.75 -4.75
C ALA A 217 4.66 -0.81 -5.94
N TRP A 218 4.51 0.50 -5.73
CA TRP A 218 4.83 1.47 -6.78
C TRP A 218 6.32 1.38 -7.16
N ASN A 219 7.23 1.54 -6.20
CA ASN A 219 8.65 1.80 -6.47
C ASN A 219 9.63 0.98 -5.60
N GLU A 220 9.23 -0.19 -5.10
CA GLU A 220 10.13 -1.13 -4.39
C GLU A 220 11.03 -1.84 -5.43
N PHE A 221 11.95 -1.07 -6.02
CA PHE A 221 12.82 -1.49 -7.12
C PHE A 221 13.86 -2.51 -6.67
N ASP A 222 14.39 -2.34 -5.46
CA ASP A 222 15.44 -3.19 -4.93
C ASP A 222 14.91 -4.53 -4.40
N GLU A 223 13.61 -4.60 -4.07
CA GLU A 223 12.88 -5.84 -3.76
C GLU A 223 12.25 -6.52 -4.98
N GLY A 224 12.12 -5.80 -6.10
CA GLY A 224 11.57 -6.32 -7.36
C GLY A 224 10.03 -6.27 -7.46
N GLY A 225 9.35 -5.73 -6.46
CA GLY A 225 7.88 -5.62 -6.41
C GLY A 225 7.27 -4.47 -7.21
N TRP A 226 8.10 -3.58 -7.77
CA TRP A 226 7.67 -2.33 -8.40
C TRP A 226 6.67 -2.46 -9.57
N ILE A 227 5.84 -1.45 -9.78
CA ILE A 227 5.02 -1.25 -10.99
C ILE A 227 5.29 0.11 -11.67
N CYS A 228 6.10 0.97 -11.05
CA CYS A 228 6.54 2.25 -11.59
C CYS A 228 7.32 2.04 -12.90
N PRO A 229 7.03 2.80 -13.97
CA PRO A 229 7.75 2.67 -15.24
C PRO A 229 9.27 2.79 -15.11
N THR A 230 9.99 2.07 -15.98
CA THR A 230 11.45 2.13 -16.09
C THR A 230 11.88 2.42 -17.51
N ILE A 231 13.14 2.81 -17.71
CA ILE A 231 13.70 3.06 -19.05
C ILE A 231 13.63 1.80 -19.94
N SER A 232 13.87 0.61 -19.37
CA SER A 232 13.91 -0.64 -20.12
C SER A 232 12.53 -1.26 -20.37
N GLU A 233 11.57 -1.10 -19.46
CA GLU A 233 10.25 -1.74 -19.56
C GLU A 233 9.13 -0.76 -19.91
N GLY A 234 9.38 0.56 -19.89
CA GLY A 234 8.35 1.58 -20.10
C GLY A 234 7.15 1.39 -19.18
N THR A 235 5.94 1.59 -19.70
CA THR A 235 4.67 1.45 -18.98
C THR A 235 4.09 0.02 -19.00
N ASN A 236 4.82 -0.98 -19.53
CA ASN A 236 4.26 -2.32 -19.81
C ASN A 236 3.49 -2.95 -18.63
N ARG A 237 3.97 -2.80 -17.38
CA ARG A 237 3.28 -3.30 -16.18
C ARG A 237 1.96 -2.56 -15.94
N LEU A 238 1.97 -1.25 -16.09
CA LEU A 238 0.78 -0.39 -15.94
C LEU A 238 -0.23 -0.63 -17.06
N ASP A 239 0.22 -0.82 -18.31
CA ASP A 239 -0.66 -1.11 -19.44
C ASP A 239 -1.39 -2.45 -19.25
N ALA A 240 -0.69 -3.45 -18.71
CA ALA A 240 -1.29 -4.74 -18.36
C ALA A 240 -2.33 -4.60 -17.24
N ILE A 241 -2.04 -3.82 -16.19
CA ILE A 241 -3.01 -3.54 -15.10
C ILE A 241 -4.24 -2.81 -15.66
N ARG A 242 -4.02 -1.75 -16.46
CA ARG A 242 -5.08 -0.95 -17.08
C ARG A 242 -6.05 -1.83 -17.87
N SER A 243 -5.53 -2.78 -18.64
CA SER A 243 -6.36 -3.70 -19.45
C SER A 243 -7.33 -4.56 -18.62
N VAL A 244 -7.05 -4.75 -17.33
CA VAL A 244 -7.94 -5.43 -16.37
C VAL A 244 -8.93 -4.43 -15.78
N LEU A 245 -8.46 -3.24 -15.42
CA LEU A 245 -9.29 -2.19 -14.79
C LEU A 245 -10.33 -1.61 -15.75
N GLU A 246 -10.07 -1.55 -17.05
CA GLU A 246 -11.03 -1.08 -18.06
C GLU A 246 -12.18 -2.06 -18.35
N LYS A 247 -12.07 -3.32 -17.90
CA LYS A 247 -13.10 -4.35 -18.10
C LYS A 247 -14.10 -4.46 -16.95
N LYS A 248 -13.98 -3.61 -15.93
CA LYS A 248 -14.83 -3.61 -14.73
C LYS A 248 -16.14 -2.86 -14.92
#